data_AF-A0A3S4HYD7-F1
#
_entry.id   AF-A0A3S4HYD7-F1
#
_cell.length_a   1.000
_cell.length_b   1.000
_cell.length_c   1.000
_cell.angle_alpha   90.00
_cell.angle_beta   90.00
_cell.angle_gamma   90.00
#
_symmetry.space_group_name_H-M   'P 1'
#
loop_
_entity.id
_entity.type
_entity.pdbx_description
1 polymer ?
#
loop_
_entity_poly.entity_id
_entity_poly.type
_entity_poly.pdbx_seq_one_letter_code
_entity_poly.pdbx_strand_id
1 'polypeptide(L)'
;MERYAPNAKDLAGRDVVARSIMIEIREGRGCDGPWGPHAKLKLDHLGKEVLESRLPGILELSRTFAHVDPVKEPIPVIPTCHYMMGGISD
;
A
#
# COMPACT_ATOMS: atom_id res chain seq x y z
N MET A 1 1.81 -6.62 9.81
CA MET A 1 2.43 -5.59 10.69
C MET A 1 2.69 -6.02 12.12
N GLU A 2 2.26 -7.20 12.57
CA GLU A 2 2.37 -7.62 13.98
C GLU A 2 3.82 -7.69 14.50
N ARG A 3 4.78 -8.02 13.62
CA ARG A 3 6.22 -8.02 13.94
C ARG A 3 6.84 -6.65 14.14
N TYR A 4 6.27 -5.60 13.53
CA TYR A 4 6.89 -4.28 13.43
C TYR A 4 6.17 -3.21 14.26
N ALA A 5 4.85 -3.35 14.39
CA ALA A 5 4.01 -2.47 15.19
C ALA A 5 2.88 -3.31 15.80
N PRO A 6 3.14 -4.08 16.87
CA PRO A 6 2.16 -5.03 17.42
C PRO A 6 0.86 -4.36 17.88
N ASN A 7 0.96 -3.14 18.44
CA ASN A 7 -0.19 -2.39 18.95
C ASN A 7 -0.93 -1.62 17.84
N ALA A 8 -0.20 -0.90 16.99
CA ALA A 8 -0.80 -0.02 15.97
C ALA A 8 -1.08 -0.74 14.63
N LYS A 9 -0.40 -1.86 14.36
CA LYS A 9 -0.48 -2.63 13.12
C LYS A 9 -0.34 -1.73 11.88
N ASP A 10 -1.33 -1.74 10.99
CA ASP A 10 -1.33 -0.97 9.75
C ASP A 10 -1.59 0.53 9.99
N LEU A 11 -1.97 0.92 11.21
CA LEU A 11 -2.15 2.31 11.64
C LEU A 11 -0.88 2.92 12.26
N ALA A 12 0.26 2.22 12.17
CA ALA A 12 1.54 2.77 12.60
C ALA A 12 1.97 3.98 11.75
N GLY A 13 2.95 4.74 12.24
CA GLY A 13 3.54 5.84 11.49
C GLY A 13 3.96 5.42 10.08
N ARG A 14 3.74 6.30 9.10
CA ARG A 14 4.01 6.00 7.68
C ARG A 14 5.45 5.55 7.43
N ASP A 15 6.41 6.10 8.16
CA ASP A 15 7.82 5.72 8.08
C ASP A 15 8.03 4.26 8.52
N VAL A 16 7.37 3.83 9.60
CA VAL A 16 7.43 2.45 10.12
C VAL A 16 6.80 1.49 9.13
N VAL A 17 5.62 1.81 8.59
CA VAL A 17 4.94 0.97 7.60
C VAL A 17 5.79 0.84 6.33
N ALA A 18 6.29 1.96 5.80
CA ALA A 18 7.12 1.96 4.60
C ALA A 18 8.42 1.14 4.79
N ARG A 19 9.12 1.33 5.92
CA ARG A 19 10.33 0.54 6.24
C ARG A 19 10.01 -0.94 6.38
N SER A 20 8.91 -1.27 7.05
CA SER A 20 8.47 -2.66 7.25
C SER A 20 8.23 -3.37 5.92
N ILE A 21 7.52 -2.71 4.98
CA ILE A 21 7.30 -3.25 3.63
C ILE A 21 8.64 -3.49 2.91
N MET A 22 9.56 -2.53 2.96
CA MET A 22 10.87 -2.69 2.30
C MET A 22 11.74 -3.79 2.93
N ILE A 23 11.66 -3.99 4.24
CA ILE A 23 12.37 -5.09 4.92
C ILE A 23 11.82 -6.43 4.44
N GLU A 24 10.50 -6.62 4.43
CA GLU A 24 9.88 -7.86 3.93
C GLU A 24 10.29 -8.17 2.49
N ILE A 25 10.27 -7.16 1.62
CA ILE A 25 10.68 -7.31 0.22
C ILE A 25 12.15 -7.73 0.11
N ARG A 26 13.06 -7.06 0.86
CA ARG A 26 14.50 -7.36 0.83
C ARG A 26 14.85 -8.73 1.41
N GLU A 27 14.04 -9.22 2.34
CA GLU A 27 14.19 -10.57 2.91
C GLU A 27 13.49 -11.65 2.05
N GLY A 28 13.09 -11.32 0.82
CA GLY A 28 12.51 -12.26 -0.15
C GLY A 28 11.08 -12.67 0.16
N ARG A 29 10.37 -11.92 1.01
CA ARG A 29 8.96 -12.18 1.39
C ARG A 29 7.97 -11.23 0.74
N GLY A 30 8.44 -10.43 -0.23
CA GLY A 30 7.56 -9.68 -1.14
C GLY A 30 6.81 -10.61 -2.08
N CYS A 31 5.73 -10.11 -2.67
CA CYS A 31 5.08 -10.77 -3.81
C CYS A 31 5.88 -10.51 -5.08
N ASP A 32 6.03 -11.53 -5.91
CA ASP A 32 6.55 -11.38 -7.27
C ASP A 32 5.45 -10.95 -8.24
N GLY A 33 5.85 -10.21 -9.27
CA GLY A 33 4.94 -9.75 -10.31
C GLY A 33 5.68 -9.13 -11.48
N PRO A 34 4.96 -8.80 -12.57
CA PRO A 34 5.56 -8.26 -13.79
C PRO A 34 6.30 -6.93 -13.57
N TRP A 35 6.02 -6.23 -12.46
CA TRP A 35 6.58 -4.92 -12.13
C TRP A 35 7.63 -5.01 -11.01
N GLY A 36 8.03 -6.23 -10.64
CA GLY A 36 9.00 -6.51 -9.59
C GLY A 36 8.38 -6.79 -8.21
N PRO A 37 9.23 -6.98 -7.19
CA PRO A 37 8.80 -7.29 -5.83
C PRO A 37 7.94 -6.18 -5.22
N HIS A 38 6.82 -6.54 -4.61
CA HIS A 38 5.86 -5.59 -4.03
C HIS A 38 5.14 -6.18 -2.82
N ALA A 39 4.36 -5.37 -2.11
CA ALA A 39 3.38 -5.82 -1.11
C ALA A 39 1.95 -5.72 -1.65
N LYS A 40 0.99 -6.32 -0.96
CA LYS A 40 -0.43 -6.31 -1.35
C LYS A 40 -1.27 -5.54 -0.33
N LEU A 41 -2.03 -4.55 -0.79
CA LEU A 41 -2.99 -3.77 -0.01
C LEU A 41 -4.39 -4.36 -0.16
N LYS A 42 -4.93 -4.91 0.92
CA LYS A 42 -6.23 -5.58 0.94
C LYS A 42 -7.31 -4.64 1.51
N LEU A 43 -8.40 -4.44 0.77
CA LEU A 43 -9.49 -3.51 1.13
C LEU A 43 -10.89 -4.14 1.15
N ASP A 44 -11.06 -5.33 0.58
CA ASP A 44 -12.31 -6.10 0.51
C ASP A 44 -13.07 -6.23 1.84
N HIS A 45 -12.35 -6.35 2.96
CA HIS A 45 -12.90 -6.43 4.32
C HIS A 45 -13.75 -5.22 4.74
N LEU A 46 -13.61 -4.07 4.07
CA LEU A 46 -14.44 -2.88 4.31
C LEU A 46 -15.84 -3.00 3.70
N GLY A 47 -16.04 -3.92 2.75
CA GLY A 47 -17.30 -4.12 2.04
C GLY A 47 -17.48 -3.19 0.85
N LYS A 48 -18.13 -3.70 -0.20
CA LYS A 48 -18.31 -3.01 -1.49
C LYS A 48 -18.94 -1.61 -1.36
N GLU A 49 -20.01 -1.50 -0.58
CA GLU A 49 -20.74 -0.24 -0.40
C GLU A 49 -19.88 0.86 0.22
N VAL A 50 -19.03 0.51 1.20
CA VAL A 50 -18.09 1.45 1.83
C VAL A 50 -17.02 1.86 0.83
N LEU A 51 -16.46 0.90 0.09
CA LEU A 51 -15.45 1.19 -0.92
C LEU A 51 -15.97 2.13 -2.02
N GLU A 52 -17.18 1.90 -2.52
CA GLU A 52 -17.79 2.71 -3.57
C GLU A 52 -18.19 4.10 -3.08
N SER A 53 -18.68 4.21 -1.84
CA SER A 53 -19.12 5.50 -1.28
C SER A 53 -17.99 6.36 -0.71
N ARG A 54 -16.94 5.76 -0.13
CA ARG A 54 -15.87 6.47 0.58
C ARG A 54 -14.54 6.50 -0.17
N LEU A 55 -14.24 5.50 -0.98
CA LEU A 55 -12.96 5.36 -1.69
C LEU A 55 -13.11 5.26 -3.21
N PRO A 56 -14.01 6.01 -3.88
CA PRO A 56 -14.28 5.83 -5.30
C PRO A 56 -13.03 6.08 -6.17
N GLY A 57 -12.20 7.06 -5.82
CA GLY A 57 -10.96 7.35 -6.55
C GLY A 57 -9.94 6.21 -6.47
N ILE A 58 -9.85 5.50 -5.34
CA ILE A 58 -8.97 4.33 -5.22
C ILE A 58 -9.46 3.21 -6.13
N LEU A 59 -10.78 2.97 -6.18
CA LEU A 59 -11.37 1.96 -7.06
C LEU A 59 -11.12 2.28 -8.53
N GLU A 60 -11.34 3.53 -8.94
CA GLU A 60 -11.14 3.98 -10.31
C GLU A 60 -9.67 3.80 -10.74
N LEU A 61 -8.73 4.33 -9.96
CA LEU A 61 -7.30 4.26 -10.27
C LEU A 61 -6.82 2.80 -10.33
N SER A 62 -7.25 1.95 -9.39
CA SER A 62 -6.83 0.54 -9.34
C SER A 62 -7.36 -0.24 -10.54
N ARG A 63 -8.63 -0.05 -10.92
CA ARG A 63 -9.23 -0.74 -12.07
C ARG A 63 -8.63 -0.25 -13.39
N THR A 64 -8.35 1.05 -13.49
CA THR A 64 -7.87 1.67 -14.72
C THR A 64 -6.40 1.37 -14.98
N PHE A 65 -5.54 1.53 -13.97
CA PHE A 65 -4.09 1.49 -14.17
C PHE A 65 -3.44 0.21 -13.66
N ALA A 66 -3.98 -0.39 -12.60
CA ALA A 66 -3.46 -1.66 -12.07
C ALA A 66 -4.25 -2.88 -12.58
N HIS A 67 -5.36 -2.66 -13.29
CA HIS A 67 -6.27 -3.70 -13.77
C HIS A 67 -6.75 -4.65 -12.65
N VAL A 68 -6.91 -4.09 -11.45
CA VAL A 68 -7.30 -4.79 -10.23
C VAL A 68 -8.62 -4.21 -9.70
N ASP A 69 -9.56 -5.06 -9.31
CA ASP A 69 -10.78 -4.66 -8.61
C ASP A 69 -10.60 -4.81 -7.08
N PRO A 70 -10.38 -3.71 -6.31
CA PRO A 70 -10.07 -3.80 -4.88
C PRO A 70 -11.17 -4.40 -4.00
N VAL A 71 -12.39 -4.51 -4.55
CA VAL A 71 -13.53 -5.19 -3.91
C VAL A 71 -13.31 -6.71 -3.89
N LYS A 72 -12.51 -7.25 -4.80
CA LYS A 72 -12.34 -8.70 -5.02
C LYS A 72 -10.92 -9.17 -4.74
N GLU A 73 -9.92 -8.35 -5.06
CA GLU A 73 -8.52 -8.74 -4.97
C GLU A 73 -7.64 -7.59 -4.45
N PRO A 74 -6.48 -7.90 -3.84
CA PRO A 74 -5.60 -6.88 -3.27
C PRO A 74 -4.84 -6.06 -4.32
N ILE A 75 -4.60 -4.78 -4.04
CA ILE A 75 -3.85 -3.87 -4.91
C ILE A 75 -2.34 -4.08 -4.70
N PRO A 76 -1.52 -4.24 -5.77
CA PRO A 76 -0.06 -4.23 -5.63
C PRO A 76 0.45 -2.85 -5.24
N VAL A 77 1.25 -2.76 -4.18
CA VAL A 77 1.79 -1.50 -3.64
C VAL A 77 3.27 -1.62 -3.28
N ILE A 78 4.00 -0.52 -3.40
CA ILE A 78 5.39 -0.39 -2.95
C ILE A 78 5.60 1.02 -2.42
N PRO A 79 6.42 1.22 -1.36
CA PRO A 79 6.79 2.57 -0.92
C PRO A 79 7.50 3.35 -2.02
N THR A 80 7.03 4.57 -2.29
CA THR A 80 7.61 5.47 -3.30
C THR A 80 7.93 6.85 -2.70
N CYS A 81 8.76 7.62 -3.42
CA CYS A 81 8.98 9.02 -3.08
C CYS A 81 7.65 9.78 -3.15
N HIS A 82 7.40 10.62 -2.14
CA HIS A 82 6.15 11.38 -2.03
C HIS A 82 6.37 12.87 -1.87
N TYR A 83 7.45 13.27 -1.20
CA TYR A 83 7.76 14.67 -0.97
C TYR A 83 9.28 14.84 -0.86
N MET A 84 9.78 15.97 -1.36
CA MET A 84 11.17 16.38 -1.24
C MET A 84 11.23 17.50 -0.21
N MET A 85 11.74 17.21 0.99
CA MET A 85 11.70 18.21 2.07
C MET A 85 12.69 19.36 1.89
N GLY A 86 13.78 19.12 1.16
CA GLY A 86 14.77 20.15 0.88
C GLY A 86 14.23 21.22 -0.08
N GLY A 87 14.85 22.40 -0.03
CA GLY A 87 14.51 23.54 -0.87
C GLY A 87 15.63 24.58 -0.84
N ILE A 88 15.44 25.71 -1.52
CA ILE A 88 16.38 26.83 -1.46
C ILE A 88 16.39 27.38 -0.03
N SER A 89 17.57 27.52 0.56
CA SER A 89 17.79 28.21 1.83
C SER A 89 18.36 29.60 1.55
N ASP A 90 17.91 30.61 2.29
CA ASP A 90 18.49 31.95 2.32
C ASP A 90 19.91 31.96 2.92
#